data_AF-A0A830GBR0-F1
#
_entry.id   AF-A0A830GBR0-F1
#
_cell.length_a   1.000
_cell.length_b   1.000
_cell.length_c   1.000
_cell.angle_alpha   90.00
_cell.angle_beta   90.00
_cell.angle_gamma   90.00
#
_symmetry.space_group_name_H-M   'P 1'
#
loop_
_entity.id
_entity.type
_entity.pdbx_description
1 polymer ?
#
loop_
_entity_poly.entity_id
_entity_poly.type
_entity_poly.pdbx_seq_one_letter_code
_entity_poly.pdbx_strand_id
1 'polypeptide(L)'
;MSDGAVDSRWWLLVLAMPLVTLAEACLAFLLVGFVTASTGASGFVTLLVPAAPFLAIALLVRLLLPLALYKDATAIRDADVAWDPDPANWGFLGLGLIFVPLLDSILAVVYLTLRSRALDG
;
A
#
# COMPACT_ATOMS: atom_id res chain seq x y z
N MET A 1 -8.83 -19.87 12.74
CA MET A 1 -7.86 -19.56 11.67
C MET A 1 -8.40 -20.16 10.38
N SER A 2 -9.24 -19.38 9.71
CA SER A 2 -9.91 -19.65 8.43
C SER A 2 -9.02 -19.25 7.23
N ASP A 3 -7.70 -19.22 7.40
CA ASP A 3 -6.74 -18.90 6.32
C ASP A 3 -6.87 -19.84 5.11
N GLY A 4 -7.54 -20.99 5.27
CA GLY A 4 -7.84 -21.93 4.17
C GLY A 4 -9.04 -21.56 3.29
N ALA A 5 -9.85 -20.55 3.64
CA ALA A 5 -11.07 -20.22 2.88
C ALA A 5 -10.79 -19.32 1.64
N VAL A 6 -9.72 -18.51 1.67
CA VAL A 6 -9.36 -17.59 0.58
C VAL A 6 -7.86 -17.69 0.28
N ASP A 7 -7.48 -18.50 -0.72
CA ASP A 7 -6.09 -18.65 -1.18
C ASP A 7 -5.67 -17.48 -2.09
N SER A 8 -5.58 -16.28 -1.51
CA SER A 8 -5.00 -15.11 -2.17
C SER A 8 -3.82 -14.63 -1.35
N ARG A 9 -2.69 -14.35 -2.01
CA ARG A 9 -1.53 -13.66 -1.41
C ARG A 9 -1.49 -12.18 -1.77
N TRP A 10 -2.46 -11.69 -2.56
CA TRP A 10 -2.52 -10.29 -2.99
C TRP A 10 -2.78 -9.32 -1.85
N TRP A 11 -3.45 -9.76 -0.77
CA TRP A 11 -3.58 -8.97 0.46
C TRP A 11 -2.23 -8.54 1.06
N LEU A 12 -1.13 -9.27 0.83
CA LEU A 12 0.21 -8.87 1.28
C LEU A 12 0.70 -7.61 0.58
N LEU A 13 0.37 -7.45 -0.71
CA LEU A 13 0.67 -6.22 -1.44
C LEU A 13 -0.23 -5.07 -0.96
N VAL A 14 -1.49 -5.35 -0.62
CA VAL A 14 -2.36 -4.35 0.01
C VAL A 14 -1.81 -3.92 1.37
N LEU A 15 -1.31 -4.87 2.18
CA LEU A 15 -0.66 -4.60 3.47
C LEU A 15 0.65 -3.82 3.32
N ALA A 16 1.39 -4.03 2.23
CA ALA A 16 2.62 -3.30 1.96
C ALA A 16 2.39 -1.80 1.79
N MET A 17 1.19 -1.38 1.37
CA MET A 17 0.86 0.02 1.08
C MET A 17 1.03 0.96 2.29
N PRO A 18 0.37 0.75 3.45
CA PRO A 18 0.57 1.58 4.62
C PRO A 18 2.00 1.53 5.17
N LEU A 19 2.71 0.40 5.00
CA LEU A 19 4.12 0.28 5.42
C LEU A 19 5.04 1.13 4.55
N VAL A 20 4.80 1.16 3.24
CA VAL A 20 5.52 2.02 2.29
C VAL A 20 5.30 3.49 2.64
N THR A 21 4.06 3.91 2.87
CA THR A 21 3.75 5.29 3.22
C THR A 21 4.40 5.72 4.53
N LEU A 22 4.46 4.82 5.52
CA LEU A 22 5.21 5.08 6.76
C LEU A 22 6.71 5.24 6.50
N ALA A 23 7.30 4.37 5.68
CA ALA A 23 8.71 4.45 5.30
C ALA A 23 9.02 5.75 4.55
N GLU A 24 8.16 6.17 3.62
CA GLU A 24 8.27 7.45 2.90
C GLU A 24 8.19 8.63 3.86
N ALA A 25 7.28 8.62 4.83
CA ALA A 25 7.16 9.66 5.84
C ALA A 25 8.42 9.76 6.74
N CYS A 26 8.95 8.62 7.18
CA CYS A 26 10.21 8.57 7.93
C CYS A 26 11.39 9.10 7.10
N LEU A 27 11.48 8.69 5.84
CA LEU A 27 12.53 9.14 4.93
C LEU A 27 12.43 10.65 4.67
N ALA A 28 11.23 11.17 4.44
CA ALA A 28 10.99 12.60 4.25
C ALA A 28 11.40 13.41 5.49
N PHE A 29 11.08 12.93 6.69
CA PHE A 29 11.50 13.56 7.94
C PHE A 29 13.03 13.62 8.08
N LEU A 30 13.73 12.51 7.79
CA LEU A 30 15.18 12.44 7.82
C LEU A 30 15.83 13.36 6.77
N LEU A 31 15.26 13.41 5.57
CA LEU A 31 15.72 14.28 4.48
C LEU A 31 15.61 15.76 4.88
N VAL A 32 14.47 16.17 5.45
CA VAL A 32 14.28 17.55 5.93
C VAL A 32 15.32 17.90 7.01
N GLY A 33 15.47 17.04 8.03
CA GLY A 33 16.44 17.27 9.11
C GLY A 33 17.89 17.31 8.63
N PHE A 34 18.23 16.53 7.61
CA PHE A 34 19.57 16.56 7.03
C PHE A 34 19.81 17.80 6.16
N VAL A 35 18.84 18.20 5.32
CA VAL A 35 18.95 19.41 4.50
C VAL A 35 19.06 20.66 5.38
N THR A 36 18.36 20.72 6.50
CA THR A 36 18.51 21.84 7.45
C THR A 36 19.87 21.84 8.16
N ALA A 37 20.47 20.67 8.39
CA ALA A 37 21.78 20.54 9.02
C ALA A 37 22.97 20.68 8.05
N SER A 38 22.76 20.47 6.74
CA SER A 38 23.79 20.51 5.72
C SER A 38 23.75 21.82 4.93
N THR A 39 24.89 22.51 4.84
CA THR A 39 25.03 23.76 4.09
C THR A 39 25.24 23.48 2.59
N GLY A 40 24.19 23.09 1.87
CA GLY A 40 24.16 23.15 0.41
C GLY A 40 23.56 21.96 -0.35
N ALA A 41 23.38 22.15 -1.67
CA ALA A 41 22.72 21.21 -2.59
C ALA A 41 23.41 19.83 -2.72
N SER A 42 24.69 19.71 -2.35
CA SER A 42 25.43 18.45 -2.34
C SER A 42 24.87 17.45 -1.33
N GLY A 43 24.32 17.93 -0.22
CA GLY A 43 23.72 17.09 0.82
C GLY A 43 22.47 16.31 0.35
N PHE A 44 21.69 16.92 -0.54
CA PHE A 44 20.50 16.29 -1.10
C PHE A 44 20.84 15.07 -1.96
N VAL A 45 21.83 15.19 -2.87
CA VAL A 45 22.24 14.09 -3.76
C VAL A 45 22.82 12.93 -2.97
N THR A 46 23.60 13.20 -1.92
CA THR A 46 24.20 12.17 -1.06
C THR A 46 23.17 11.32 -0.31
N LEU A 47 21.96 11.84 -0.07
CA LEU A 47 20.87 11.08 0.54
C LEU A 47 19.90 10.45 -0.47
N LEU A 48 19.72 11.07 -1.64
CA LEU A 48 18.82 10.55 -2.66
C LEU A 48 19.31 9.22 -3.23
N VAL A 49 20.62 9.05 -3.42
CA VAL A 49 21.21 7.82 -3.95
C VAL A 49 20.90 6.59 -3.06
N PRO A 50 21.14 6.60 -1.74
CA PRO A 50 20.76 5.49 -0.88
C PRO A 50 19.24 5.36 -0.68
N ALA A 51 18.47 6.44 -0.84
CA ALA A 51 17.01 6.42 -0.77
C ALA A 51 16.34 5.83 -2.02
N ALA A 52 17.00 5.90 -3.19
CA ALA A 52 16.48 5.47 -4.48
C ALA A 52 15.85 4.06 -4.50
N PRO A 53 16.46 2.99 -3.94
CA PRO A 53 15.82 1.67 -3.93
C PRO A 53 14.50 1.65 -3.14
N PHE A 54 14.41 2.39 -2.04
CA PHE A 54 13.18 2.47 -1.24
C PHE A 54 12.08 3.19 -2.01
N LEU A 55 12.41 4.30 -2.69
CA LEU A 55 11.47 5.03 -3.54
C LEU A 55 11.00 4.17 -4.73
N ALA A 56 11.89 3.35 -5.31
CA ALA A 56 11.54 2.44 -6.39
C ALA A 56 10.57 1.34 -5.93
N ILE A 57 10.81 0.75 -4.76
CA ILE A 57 9.90 -0.23 -4.15
C ILE A 57 8.55 0.42 -3.83
N ALA A 58 8.57 1.62 -3.27
CA ALA A 58 7.36 2.37 -2.94
C ALA A 58 6.49 2.62 -4.18
N LEU A 59 7.13 3.06 -5.27
CA LEU A 59 6.47 3.24 -6.55
C LEU A 59 5.90 1.93 -7.09
N LEU A 60 6.66 0.83 -7.02
CA LEU A 60 6.19 -0.49 -7.48
C LEU A 60 4.96 -0.97 -6.70
N VAL A 61 4.98 -0.88 -5.37
CA VAL A 61 3.84 -1.27 -4.52
C VAL A 61 2.61 -0.43 -4.87
N ARG A 62 2.79 0.87 -5.03
CA ARG A 62 1.72 1.82 -5.37
C ARG A 62 1.13 1.56 -6.76
N LEU A 63 1.96 1.26 -7.76
CA LEU A 63 1.52 0.87 -9.10
C LEU A 63 0.79 -0.49 -9.12
N LEU A 64 1.16 -1.40 -8.22
CA LEU A 64 0.54 -2.73 -8.13
C LEU A 64 -0.70 -2.74 -7.22
N LEU A 65 -0.92 -1.72 -6.40
CA LEU A 65 -2.07 -1.63 -5.48
C LEU A 65 -3.43 -1.84 -6.18
N PRO A 66 -3.73 -1.21 -7.34
CA PRO A 66 -5.02 -1.41 -8.01
C PRO A 66 -5.23 -2.87 -8.43
N LEU A 67 -4.16 -3.51 -8.92
CA LEU A 67 -4.19 -4.91 -9.33
C LEU A 67 -4.34 -5.83 -8.12
N ALA A 68 -3.65 -5.52 -7.02
CA ALA A 68 -3.73 -6.28 -5.77
C ALA A 68 -5.14 -6.23 -5.18
N LEU A 69 -5.75 -5.05 -5.13
CA LEU A 69 -7.14 -4.87 -4.68
C LEU A 69 -8.13 -5.64 -5.56
N TYR A 70 -8.01 -5.53 -6.88
CA TYR A 70 -8.87 -6.25 -7.81
C TYR A 70 -8.75 -7.77 -7.65
N LYS A 71 -7.52 -8.29 -7.62
CA LYS A 71 -7.27 -9.74 -7.53
C LYS A 71 -7.69 -10.31 -6.18
N ASP A 72 -7.41 -9.61 -5.09
CA ASP A 72 -7.80 -10.06 -3.76
C ASP A 72 -9.33 -9.99 -3.59
N ALA A 73 -9.97 -8.91 -4.05
CA ALA A 73 -11.43 -8.78 -3.98
C ALA A 73 -12.14 -9.84 -4.83
N THR A 74 -11.58 -10.20 -5.99
CA THR A 74 -12.10 -11.31 -6.81
C THR A 74 -12.05 -12.62 -6.03
N ALA A 75 -10.91 -12.92 -5.39
CA ALA A 75 -10.76 -14.14 -4.60
C ALA A 75 -11.69 -14.19 -3.38
N ILE A 76 -11.95 -13.05 -2.74
CA ILE A 76 -12.90 -12.97 -1.62
C ILE A 76 -14.32 -13.16 -2.10
N ARG A 77 -14.72 -12.52 -3.21
CA ARG A 77 -16.05 -12.67 -3.79
C ARG A 77 -16.35 -14.10 -4.23
N ASP A 78 -15.33 -14.78 -4.75
CA ASP A 78 -15.45 -16.17 -5.18
C ASP A 78 -15.47 -17.14 -3.97
N ALA A 79 -15.17 -16.67 -2.77
CA ALA A 79 -15.26 -17.44 -1.53
C ALA A 79 -16.64 -17.29 -0.88
N ASP A 80 -17.10 -18.35 -0.22
CA ASP A 80 -18.38 -18.39 0.50
C ASP A 80 -18.27 -17.66 1.86
N VAL A 81 -18.06 -16.35 1.81
CA VAL A 81 -17.91 -15.47 2.98
C VAL A 81 -18.99 -14.38 2.99
N ALA A 82 -19.28 -13.84 4.17
CA ALA A 82 -20.39 -12.88 4.34
C ALA A 82 -20.20 -11.54 3.61
N TRP A 83 -18.97 -11.19 3.25
CA TRP A 83 -18.66 -9.94 2.54
C TRP A 83 -18.52 -10.20 1.04
N ASP A 84 -19.34 -9.52 0.24
CA ASP A 84 -19.34 -9.60 -1.23
C ASP A 84 -18.75 -8.30 -1.85
N PRO A 85 -17.43 -8.20 -2.01
CA PRO A 85 -16.81 -7.01 -2.59
C PRO A 85 -16.97 -6.95 -4.11
N ASP A 86 -17.28 -5.77 -4.67
CA ASP A 86 -17.15 -5.52 -6.11
C ASP A 86 -15.67 -5.30 -6.49
N PRO A 87 -15.02 -6.24 -7.21
CA PRO A 87 -13.59 -6.15 -7.52
C PRO A 87 -13.25 -4.95 -8.41
N ALA A 88 -14.17 -4.57 -9.31
CA ALA A 88 -13.94 -3.45 -10.22
C ALA A 88 -13.87 -2.14 -9.44
N ASN A 89 -14.82 -1.92 -8.53
CA ASN A 89 -14.85 -0.72 -7.69
C ASN A 89 -13.57 -0.58 -6.85
N TRP A 90 -13.11 -1.66 -6.21
CA TRP A 90 -11.87 -1.64 -5.42
C TRP A 90 -10.62 -1.38 -6.26
N GLY A 91 -10.54 -1.97 -7.46
CA GLY A 91 -9.46 -1.68 -8.40
C GLY A 91 -9.46 -0.22 -8.87
N PHE A 92 -10.62 0.34 -9.21
CA PHE A 92 -10.76 1.73 -9.62
C PHE A 92 -10.46 2.72 -8.50
N LEU A 93 -10.87 2.44 -7.27
CA LEU A 93 -10.51 3.26 -6.11
C LEU A 93 -9.00 3.28 -5.89
N GLY A 94 -8.33 2.11 -5.98
CA GLY A 94 -6.88 2.02 -5.92
C GLY A 94 -6.19 2.84 -7.03
N LEU A 95 -6.71 2.77 -8.25
CA LEU A 95 -6.17 3.53 -9.38
C LEU A 95 -6.37 5.04 -9.22
N GLY A 96 -7.54 5.47 -8.76
CA GLY A 96 -7.86 6.89 -8.57
C GLY A 96 -7.08 7.54 -7.43
N LEU A 97 -6.77 6.77 -6.38
CA LEU A 97 -6.08 7.26 -5.18
C LEU A 97 -4.55 7.13 -5.24
N ILE A 98 -4.00 6.54 -6.31
CA ILE A 98 -2.56 6.26 -6.44
C ILE A 98 -1.66 7.50 -6.31
N PHE A 99 -2.19 8.70 -6.59
CA PHE A 99 -1.45 9.96 -6.51
C PHE A 99 -1.49 10.61 -5.12
N VAL A 100 -2.24 10.03 -4.18
CA VAL A 100 -2.44 10.59 -2.84
C VAL A 100 -2.02 9.55 -1.80
N PRO A 101 -0.72 9.52 -1.40
CA PRO A 101 -0.13 8.52 -0.50
C PRO A 101 -0.88 8.28 0.80
N LEU A 102 -1.53 9.31 1.35
CA LEU A 102 -2.29 9.13 2.59
C LEU A 102 -3.62 8.40 2.33
N LEU A 103 -4.29 8.72 1.22
CA LEU A 103 -5.61 8.16 0.91
C LEU A 103 -5.50 6.73 0.37
N ASP A 104 -4.48 6.39 -0.41
CA ASP A 104 -4.25 5.02 -0.84
C ASP A 104 -3.99 4.06 0.35
N SER A 105 -3.36 4.57 1.40
CA SER A 105 -3.01 3.81 2.60
C SER A 105 -4.21 3.67 3.52
N ILE A 106 -5.03 4.72 3.64
CA ILE A 106 -6.34 4.63 4.30
C ILE A 106 -7.23 3.61 3.56
N LEU A 107 -7.29 3.65 2.23
CA LEU A 107 -8.03 2.69 1.43
C LEU A 107 -7.56 1.25 1.71
N ALA A 108 -6.25 1.01 1.71
CA ALA A 108 -5.66 -0.29 1.99
C ALA A 108 -6.02 -0.78 3.41
N VAL A 109 -5.93 0.08 4.43
CA VAL A 109 -6.32 -0.27 5.81
C VAL A 109 -7.81 -0.57 5.93
N VAL A 110 -8.67 0.24 5.30
CA VAL A 110 -10.12 0.00 5.27
C VAL A 110 -10.42 -1.34 4.60
N TYR A 111 -9.82 -1.61 3.45
CA TYR A 111 -9.97 -2.88 2.74
C TYR A 111 -9.57 -4.07 3.61
N LEU A 112 -8.39 -4.01 4.24
CA LEU A 112 -7.89 -5.09 5.11
C LEU A 112 -8.76 -5.30 6.35
N THR A 113 -9.35 -4.24 6.90
CA THR A 113 -10.27 -4.32 8.03
C THR A 113 -11.59 -4.98 7.65
N LEU A 114 -12.10 -4.69 6.45
CA LEU A 114 -13.31 -5.36 5.93
C LEU A 114 -13.01 -6.83 5.64
N ARG A 115 -11.87 -7.12 4.99
CA ARG A 115 -11.38 -8.47 4.73
C ARG A 115 -11.25 -9.28 6.02
N SER A 116 -10.62 -8.75 7.07
CA SER A 116 -10.42 -9.50 8.31
C SER A 116 -11.76 -9.85 8.97
N ARG A 117 -12.69 -8.88 9.05
CA ARG A 117 -14.03 -9.08 9.61
C ARG A 117 -14.84 -10.13 8.84
N ALA A 118 -14.66 -10.21 7.52
CA ALA A 118 -15.34 -11.19 6.69
C ALA A 118 -14.83 -12.63 6.91
N LEU A 119 -13.57 -12.80 7.31
CA LEU A 119 -12.94 -14.10 7.55
C LEU A 119 -13.10 -14.59 8.99
N ASP A 120 -13.33 -13.68 9.94
CA ASP A 120 -13.50 -13.98 11.37
C ASP A 120 -14.95 -14.35 11.77
N GLY A 121 -15.94 -14.05 10.91
CA GLY A 121 -17.37 -14.33 11.13
C GLY A 121 -17.80 -15.68 10.56
#